data_AF-A0A529QEI7-F1
#
_entry.id   AF-A0A529QEI7-F1
#
_cell.length_a   1.000
_cell.length_b   1.000
_cell.length_c   1.000
_cell.angle_alpha   90.00
_cell.angle_beta   90.00
_cell.angle_gamma   90.00
#
_symmetry.space_group_name_H-M   'P 1'
#
loop_
_entity.id
_entity.type
_entity.pdbx_description
1 polymer ?
#
loop_
_entity_poly.entity_id
_entity_poly.type
_entity_poly.pdbx_seq_one_letter_code
_entity_poly.pdbx_strand_id
1 'polypeptide(L)'
;SARISRENHRIDGLGAVLLVIATSLLLLALNWGGSAYPWFSREILALVACSALFWAFFALRLLKAADPLISLDVLGNPIVLAGTLSMFLLQAANIGASVYLPVYLQSIVGLSVSESGMAMLGLLLGTVAGATLSGRMIPRFVHYKRIAMIGVSLAIVCVGVLSAIAGHASLLEVLILTTLTGLGSGTTFPVATVS
;
A
#
# COMPACT_ATOMS: atom_id res chain seq x y z
N SER A 1 19.37 3.17 35.59
CA SER A 1 19.40 1.72 35.26
C SER A 1 17.95 1.23 35.18
N ALA A 2 17.32 1.37 34.02
CA ALA A 2 15.94 0.92 33.81
C ALA A 2 15.98 -0.58 33.52
N ARG A 3 15.45 -1.39 34.44
CA ARG A 3 15.26 -2.83 34.24
C ARG A 3 14.22 -3.00 33.13
N ILE A 4 14.67 -3.41 31.95
CA ILE A 4 13.80 -3.99 30.93
C ILE A 4 13.39 -5.35 31.49
N SER A 5 12.24 -5.42 32.17
CA SER A 5 11.59 -6.68 32.47
C SER A 5 11.27 -7.33 31.13
N ARG A 6 12.00 -8.40 30.79
CA ARG A 6 11.60 -9.32 29.72
C ARG A 6 10.34 -10.03 30.19
N GLU A 7 9.21 -9.38 29.98
CA GLU A 7 7.92 -10.05 30.03
C GLU A 7 7.92 -11.08 28.90
N ASN A 8 7.71 -12.35 29.26
CA ASN A 8 7.61 -13.46 28.31
C ASN A 8 6.29 -13.28 27.56
N HIS A 9 6.24 -12.37 26.58
CA HIS A 9 5.10 -12.26 25.69
C HIS A 9 4.97 -13.58 24.94
N ARG A 10 3.90 -14.31 25.24
CA ARG A 10 3.60 -15.56 24.55
C ARG A 10 2.98 -15.17 23.22
N ILE A 11 3.75 -15.30 22.15
CA ILE A 11 3.28 -15.07 20.77
C ILE A 11 1.93 -15.78 20.57
N ASP A 12 0.88 -15.03 20.25
CA ASP A 12 -0.44 -15.58 19.93
C ASP A 12 -0.44 -16.24 18.55
N GLY A 13 0.21 -17.41 18.47
CA GLY A 13 0.35 -18.18 17.22
C GLY A 13 -0.99 -18.62 16.65
N LEU A 14 -1.99 -18.88 17.50
CA LEU A 14 -3.36 -19.17 17.05
C LEU A 14 -3.98 -17.96 16.37
N GLY A 15 -3.90 -16.77 16.99
CA GLY A 15 -4.33 -15.52 16.36
C GLY A 15 -3.63 -15.25 15.04
N ALA A 16 -2.33 -15.52 14.95
CA ALA A 16 -1.55 -15.39 13.71
C ALA A 16 -2.09 -16.31 12.60
N VAL A 17 -2.32 -17.59 12.90
CA VAL A 17 -2.83 -18.57 11.93
C VAL A 17 -4.25 -18.20 11.47
N LEU A 18 -5.11 -17.81 12.40
CA LEU A 18 -6.47 -17.32 12.10
C LEU A 18 -6.44 -16.13 11.14
N LEU A 19 -5.58 -15.14 11.43
CA LEU A 19 -5.40 -13.96 10.59
C LEU A 19 -4.89 -14.31 9.19
N VAL A 20 -3.89 -15.19 9.08
CA VAL A 20 -3.32 -15.63 7.80
C VAL A 20 -4.35 -16.38 6.96
N ILE A 21 -5.12 -17.29 7.55
CA ILE A 21 -6.17 -18.03 6.82
C ILE A 21 -7.27 -17.07 6.35
N ALA A 22 -7.78 -16.20 7.24
CA ALA A 22 -8.83 -15.25 6.91
C ALA A 22 -8.42 -14.33 5.75
N THR A 23 -7.22 -13.74 5.84
CA THR A 23 -6.67 -12.86 4.80
C THR A 23 -6.40 -13.59 3.48
N SER A 24 -5.84 -14.79 3.53
CA SER A 24 -5.55 -15.59 2.31
C SER A 24 -6.82 -15.96 1.56
N LEU A 25 -7.87 -16.39 2.26
CA LEU A 25 -9.17 -16.72 1.65
C LEU A 25 -9.82 -15.49 1.02
N LEU A 26 -9.77 -14.34 1.70
CA LEU A 26 -10.28 -13.09 1.16
C LEU A 26 -9.54 -12.65 -0.10
N LEU A 27 -8.21 -12.68 -0.06
CA LEU A 27 -7.37 -12.32 -1.19
C LEU A 27 -7.59 -13.26 -2.39
N LEU A 28 -7.77 -14.56 -2.13
CA LEU A 28 -8.08 -15.54 -3.17
C LEU A 28 -9.44 -15.25 -3.83
N ALA A 29 -10.47 -14.94 -3.04
CA ALA A 29 -11.79 -14.56 -3.56
C ALA A 29 -11.71 -13.31 -4.44
N LEU A 30 -10.97 -12.29 -4.00
CA LEU A 30 -10.77 -11.04 -4.76
C LEU A 30 -9.94 -11.25 -6.02
N ASN A 31 -8.96 -12.17 -6.00
CA ASN A 31 -8.10 -12.46 -7.15
C ASN A 31 -8.85 -13.24 -8.24
N TRP A 32 -9.66 -14.22 -7.85
CA TRP A 32 -10.43 -15.04 -8.79
C TRP A 32 -11.74 -14.38 -9.22
N GLY A 33 -12.25 -13.45 -8.43
CA GLY A 33 -13.43 -12.63 -8.72
C GLY A 33 -13.34 -11.86 -10.01
N GLY A 34 -14.24 -12.16 -10.94
CA GLY A 34 -14.35 -11.49 -12.23
C GLY A 34 -13.27 -11.87 -13.25
N SER A 35 -12.26 -12.63 -12.84
CA SER A 35 -11.19 -13.13 -13.73
C SER A 35 -11.41 -14.61 -14.06
N ALA A 36 -11.33 -15.49 -13.04
CA ALA A 36 -11.48 -16.94 -13.20
C ALA A 36 -12.93 -17.40 -12.97
N TYR A 37 -13.63 -16.78 -12.01
CA TYR A 37 -15.01 -17.10 -11.69
C TYR A 37 -15.86 -15.82 -11.64
N PRO A 38 -17.14 -15.87 -12.05
CA PRO A 38 -18.07 -14.77 -11.85
C PRO A 38 -18.20 -14.42 -10.36
N TRP A 39 -18.35 -13.14 -10.02
CA TRP A 39 -18.47 -12.67 -8.64
C TRP A 39 -19.56 -13.37 -7.82
N PHE A 40 -20.67 -13.74 -8.45
CA PHE A 40 -21.81 -14.41 -7.82
C PHE A 40 -21.77 -15.94 -7.96
N SER A 41 -20.62 -16.53 -8.30
CA SER A 41 -20.42 -17.97 -8.33
C SER A 41 -20.44 -18.58 -6.92
N ARG A 42 -20.76 -19.87 -6.83
CA ARG A 42 -20.82 -20.58 -5.55
C ARG A 42 -19.44 -20.63 -4.89
N GLU A 43 -18.39 -20.73 -5.69
CA GLU A 43 -16.99 -20.80 -5.29
C GLU A 43 -16.55 -19.52 -4.58
N ILE A 44 -16.84 -18.35 -5.17
CA ILE A 44 -16.47 -17.06 -4.57
C ILE A 44 -17.28 -16.79 -3.32
N LEU A 45 -18.59 -17.04 -3.36
CA LEU A 45 -19.44 -16.88 -2.19
C LEU A 45 -18.99 -17.79 -1.04
N ALA A 46 -18.57 -19.02 -1.33
CA ALA A 46 -18.00 -19.92 -0.33
C ALA A 46 -16.67 -19.40 0.24
N LEU A 47 -15.76 -18.89 -0.60
CA LEU A 47 -14.49 -18.31 -0.15
C LEU A 47 -14.71 -17.08 0.74
N VAL A 48 -15.63 -16.19 0.35
CA VAL A 48 -16.00 -15.00 1.13
C VAL A 48 -16.65 -15.40 2.46
N ALA A 49 -17.57 -16.37 2.46
CA ALA A 49 -18.20 -16.86 3.67
C ALA A 49 -17.19 -17.53 4.63
N CYS A 50 -16.28 -18.35 4.11
CA CYS A 50 -15.20 -18.96 4.90
C CYS A 50 -14.27 -17.89 5.48
N SER A 51 -13.86 -16.91 4.67
CA SER A 51 -13.07 -15.76 5.14
C SER A 51 -13.76 -15.03 6.28
N ALA A 52 -15.06 -14.71 6.14
CA ALA A 52 -15.83 -14.02 7.18
C ALA A 52 -15.90 -14.83 8.47
N LEU A 53 -16.03 -16.16 8.38
CA LEU A 53 -16.02 -17.07 9.53
C LEU A 53 -14.68 -17.03 10.27
N PHE A 54 -13.55 -17.11 9.54
CA PHE A 54 -12.22 -17.03 10.16
C PHE A 54 -11.94 -15.64 10.76
N TRP A 55 -12.42 -14.56 10.14
CA TRP A 55 -12.38 -13.22 10.72
C TRP A 55 -13.18 -13.11 12.03
N ALA A 56 -14.35 -13.74 12.09
CA ALA A 56 -15.15 -13.78 13.32
C ALA A 56 -14.42 -14.55 14.43
N PHE A 57 -13.81 -15.70 14.11
CA PHE A 57 -12.99 -16.44 15.07
C PHE A 57 -11.75 -15.66 15.52
N PHE A 58 -11.10 -14.93 14.61
CA PHE A 58 -10.00 -14.04 14.96
C PHE A 58 -10.45 -12.92 15.92
N ALA A 59 -11.58 -12.27 15.65
CA ALA A 59 -12.14 -11.24 16.53
C ALA A 59 -12.48 -11.78 17.93
N LEU A 60 -13.08 -12.97 18.00
CA LEU A 60 -13.35 -13.64 19.29
C LEU A 60 -12.07 -14.01 20.03
N ARG A 61 -11.01 -14.42 19.32
CA ARG A 61 -9.70 -14.70 19.90
C ARG A 61 -9.07 -13.42 20.44
N LEU A 62 -9.15 -12.32 19.69
CA LEU A 62 -8.62 -11.01 20.05
C LEU A 62 -9.22 -10.48 21.36
N LEU A 63 -10.52 -10.73 21.58
CA LEU A 63 -11.23 -10.33 22.80
C LEU A 63 -10.93 -11.22 24.02
N LYS A 64 -10.48 -12.47 23.80
CA LYS A 64 -10.31 -13.47 24.88
C LYS A 64 -8.85 -13.78 25.22
N ALA A 65 -7.90 -13.47 24.33
CA ALA A 65 -6.50 -13.77 24.54
C ALA A 65 -5.90 -12.89 25.65
N ALA A 66 -5.14 -13.48 26.56
CA ALA A 66 -4.45 -12.76 27.62
C ALA A 66 -3.29 -11.89 27.09
N ASP A 67 -2.68 -12.32 25.98
CA ASP A 67 -1.62 -11.62 25.27
C ASP A 67 -1.94 -11.65 23.76
N PRO A 68 -2.86 -10.77 23.29
CA PRO A 68 -3.34 -10.79 21.91
C PRO A 68 -2.26 -10.35 20.93
N LEU A 69 -2.28 -10.92 19.72
CA LEU A 69 -1.32 -10.57 18.66
C LEU A 69 -1.34 -9.07 18.31
N ILE A 70 -2.52 -8.44 18.39
CA ILE A 70 -2.70 -7.00 18.23
C ILE A 70 -3.54 -6.50 19.39
N SER A 71 -3.03 -5.56 20.17
CA SER A 71 -3.82 -4.96 21.26
C SER A 71 -5.01 -4.19 20.68
N LEU A 72 -6.17 -4.34 21.30
CA LEU A 72 -7.38 -3.60 20.91
C LEU A 72 -7.18 -2.07 20.96
N ASP A 73 -6.33 -1.60 21.87
CA ASP A 73 -5.96 -0.18 21.98
C ASP A 73 -5.22 0.33 20.72
N VAL A 74 -4.46 -0.54 20.06
CA VAL A 74 -3.77 -0.21 18.80
C VAL A 74 -4.78 -0.17 17.65
N LEU A 75 -5.71 -1.15 17.60
CA LEU A 75 -6.76 -1.16 16.58
C LEU A 75 -7.73 0.03 16.71
N GLY A 76 -8.05 0.43 17.94
CA GLY A 76 -8.93 1.56 18.25
C GLY A 76 -8.24 2.92 18.09
N ASN A 77 -6.93 2.97 17.90
CA ASN A 77 -6.19 4.21 17.78
C ASN A 77 -6.45 4.85 16.40
N PRO A 78 -7.06 6.05 16.33
CA PRO A 78 -7.36 6.70 15.05
C PRO A 78 -6.11 6.98 14.21
N ILE A 79 -4.94 7.12 14.83
CA ILE A 79 -3.66 7.30 14.14
C ILE A 79 -3.25 6.02 13.41
N VAL A 80 -3.47 4.85 14.02
CA VAL A 80 -3.17 3.55 13.41
C VAL A 80 -4.14 3.27 12.27
N LEU A 81 -5.44 3.55 12.48
CA LEU A 81 -6.45 3.44 11.43
C LEU A 81 -6.13 4.35 10.24
N ALA A 82 -5.86 5.63 10.48
CA ALA A 82 -5.50 6.60 9.44
C ALA A 82 -4.22 6.20 8.71
N GLY A 83 -3.20 5.72 9.44
CA GLY A 83 -1.95 5.23 8.85
C GLY A 83 -2.16 4.01 7.96
N THR A 84 -2.92 3.02 8.45
CA THR A 84 -3.24 1.79 7.70
C THR A 84 -4.04 2.12 6.45
N LEU A 85 -5.06 2.98 6.56
CA LEU A 85 -5.87 3.41 5.42
C LEU A 85 -5.04 4.18 4.40
N SER A 86 -4.13 5.06 4.86
CA SER A 86 -3.23 5.81 3.97
C SER A 86 -2.30 4.87 3.20
N MET A 87 -1.73 3.87 3.87
CA MET A 87 -0.88 2.86 3.21
C MET A 87 -1.67 2.01 2.22
N PHE A 88 -2.91 1.61 2.58
CA PHE A 88 -3.80 0.89 1.68
C PHE A 88 -4.10 1.69 0.41
N LEU A 89 -4.50 2.95 0.56
CA LEU A 89 -4.80 3.84 -0.57
C LEU A 89 -3.57 4.10 -1.44
N LEU A 90 -2.41 4.27 -0.82
CA LEU A 90 -1.16 4.45 -1.55
C LEU A 90 -0.79 3.21 -2.37
N GLN A 91 -0.95 2.01 -1.81
CA GLN A 91 -0.70 0.77 -2.54
C GLN A 91 -1.73 0.56 -3.66
N ALA A 92 -3.00 0.88 -3.42
CA ALA A 92 -4.03 0.84 -4.46
C ALA A 92 -3.69 1.79 -5.63
N ALA A 93 -3.24 3.01 -5.32
CA ALA A 93 -2.79 3.98 -6.31
C ALA A 93 -1.55 3.49 -7.08
N ASN A 94 -0.57 2.89 -6.40
CA ASN A 94 0.63 2.32 -7.05
C ASN A 94 0.29 1.17 -8.00
N ILE A 95 -0.61 0.27 -7.60
CA ILE A 95 -1.08 -0.81 -8.49
C ILE A 95 -1.80 -0.21 -9.71
N GLY A 96 -2.70 0.75 -9.48
CA GLY A 96 -3.40 1.46 -10.55
C GLY A 96 -2.43 2.12 -11.53
N ALA A 97 -1.45 2.88 -11.03
CA ALA A 97 -0.43 3.52 -11.86
C ALA A 97 0.42 2.50 -12.62
N SER A 98 0.79 1.38 -12.00
CA SER A 98 1.59 0.33 -12.65
C SER A 98 0.88 -0.33 -13.84
N VAL A 99 -0.46 -0.37 -13.83
CA VAL A 99 -1.27 -0.93 -14.92
C VAL A 99 -1.66 0.14 -15.95
N TYR A 100 -2.14 1.30 -15.49
CA TYR A 100 -2.67 2.33 -16.38
C TYR A 100 -1.60 3.17 -17.07
N LEU A 101 -0.46 3.44 -16.41
CA LEU A 101 0.57 4.30 -16.99
C LEU A 101 1.20 3.72 -18.26
N PRO A 102 1.57 2.41 -18.32
CA PRO A 102 2.04 1.81 -19.57
C PRO A 102 0.99 1.89 -20.67
N VAL A 103 -0.28 1.61 -20.34
CA VAL A 103 -1.40 1.66 -21.29
C VAL A 103 -1.60 3.08 -21.82
N TYR A 104 -1.52 4.10 -20.96
CA TYR A 104 -1.58 5.51 -21.35
C TYR A 104 -0.43 5.90 -22.29
N LEU A 105 0.80 5.53 -21.94
CA LEU A 105 2.00 5.81 -22.74
C LEU A 105 1.92 5.15 -24.13
N GLN A 106 1.37 3.94 -24.22
CA GLN A 106 1.24 3.22 -25.48
C GLN A 106 0.05 3.71 -26.31
N SER A 107 -1.12 3.86 -25.69
CA SER A 107 -2.38 4.13 -26.41
C SER A 107 -2.63 5.59 -26.73
N ILE A 108 -2.16 6.53 -25.89
CA ILE A 108 -2.43 7.97 -26.05
C ILE A 108 -1.19 8.70 -26.51
N VAL A 109 -0.05 8.47 -25.86
CA VAL A 109 1.22 9.10 -26.25
C VAL A 109 1.81 8.44 -27.51
N GLY A 110 1.42 7.20 -27.81
CA GLY A 110 1.83 6.47 -29.03
C GLY A 110 3.23 5.86 -28.95
N LEU A 111 3.77 5.66 -27.74
CA LEU A 111 5.08 5.03 -27.56
C LEU A 111 5.03 3.53 -27.88
N SER A 112 6.10 3.01 -28.46
CA SER A 112 6.29 1.56 -28.56
C SER A 112 6.40 0.91 -27.18
N VAL A 113 6.24 -0.41 -27.11
CA VAL A 113 6.38 -1.18 -25.86
C VAL A 113 7.75 -0.91 -25.21
N SER A 114 8.82 -0.91 -26.00
CA SER A 114 10.19 -0.64 -25.51
C SER A 114 10.36 0.79 -24.98
N GLU A 115 9.82 1.79 -25.66
CA GLU A 115 9.89 3.19 -25.23
C GLU A 115 9.05 3.45 -23.98
N SER A 116 7.87 2.83 -23.88
CA SER A 116 7.03 2.93 -22.67
C SER A 116 7.76 2.37 -21.44
N GLY A 117 8.46 1.24 -21.61
CA GLY A 117 9.31 0.67 -20.55
C GLY A 117 10.46 1.61 -20.15
N MET A 118 11.09 2.26 -21.13
CA MET A 118 12.12 3.27 -20.85
C MET A 118 11.55 4.51 -20.13
N ALA A 119 10.37 4.98 -20.50
CA ALA A 119 9.71 6.11 -19.84
C ALA A 119 9.35 5.79 -18.37
N MET A 120 9.00 4.53 -18.06
CA MET A 120 8.78 4.09 -16.68
C MET A 120 10.04 4.11 -15.82
N LEU A 121 11.25 4.15 -16.41
CA LEU A 121 12.48 4.32 -15.65
C LEU A 121 12.48 5.65 -14.88
N GLY A 122 11.87 6.72 -15.43
CA GLY A 122 11.75 7.99 -14.71
C GLY A 122 10.98 7.85 -13.40
N LEU A 123 9.83 7.16 -13.44
CA LEU A 123 9.03 6.83 -12.26
C LEU A 123 9.85 5.99 -11.26
N LEU A 124 10.56 4.97 -11.73
CA LEU A 124 11.39 4.11 -10.87
C LEU A 124 12.54 4.88 -10.22
N LEU A 125 13.27 5.68 -10.99
CA LEU A 125 14.37 6.52 -10.50
C LEU A 125 13.88 7.55 -9.51
N GLY A 126 12.73 8.19 -9.78
CA GLY A 126 12.05 9.06 -8.83
C GLY A 126 11.78 8.33 -7.53
N THR A 127 11.18 7.13 -7.60
CA THR A 127 10.87 6.30 -6.44
C THR A 127 12.10 5.96 -5.61
N VAL A 128 13.19 5.54 -6.24
CA VAL A 128 14.46 5.25 -5.56
C VAL A 128 15.05 6.51 -4.92
N ALA A 129 15.01 7.64 -5.62
CA ALA A 129 15.49 8.92 -5.09
C ALA A 129 14.67 9.37 -3.87
N GLY A 130 13.33 9.27 -3.94
CA GLY A 130 12.42 9.57 -2.85
C GLY A 130 12.67 8.69 -1.61
N ALA A 131 12.81 7.37 -1.82
CA ALA A 131 13.13 6.43 -0.74
C ALA A 131 14.51 6.70 -0.12
N THR A 132 15.52 7.00 -0.94
CA THR A 132 16.87 7.31 -0.46
C THR A 132 16.89 8.61 0.35
N LEU A 133 16.20 9.64 -0.14
CA LEU A 133 16.12 10.95 0.51
C LEU A 133 15.38 10.84 1.84
N SER A 134 14.20 10.21 1.86
CA SER A 134 13.44 10.04 3.11
C SER A 134 14.19 9.16 4.11
N GLY A 135 14.82 8.06 3.66
CA GLY A 135 15.63 7.18 4.51
C GLY A 135 16.79 7.91 5.20
N ARG A 136 17.44 8.87 4.52
CA ARG A 136 18.49 9.70 5.10
C ARG A 136 17.97 10.81 6.02
N MET A 137 16.75 11.27 5.80
CA MET A 137 16.13 12.33 6.58
C MET A 137 15.45 11.82 7.87
N ILE A 138 14.91 10.59 7.87
CA ILE A 138 14.23 10.00 9.04
C ILE A 138 15.06 10.11 10.33
N PRO A 139 16.37 9.78 10.36
CA PRO A 139 17.17 9.88 11.59
C PRO A 139 17.37 11.30 12.11
N ARG A 140 17.13 12.32 11.26
CA ARG A 140 17.40 13.73 11.56
C ARG A 140 16.14 14.51 11.98
N PHE A 141 14.95 13.94 11.82
CA PHE A 141 13.68 14.63 12.08
C PHE A 141 12.88 13.98 13.21
N VAL A 142 12.43 14.81 14.16
CA VAL A 142 11.55 14.39 15.27
C VAL A 142 10.18 13.92 14.78
N HIS A 143 9.67 14.48 13.67
CA HIS A 143 8.35 14.18 13.09
C HIS A 143 8.47 13.54 11.71
N TYR A 144 9.17 12.40 11.61
CA TYR A 144 9.46 11.71 10.35
C TYR A 144 8.23 11.44 9.46
N LYS A 145 7.04 11.24 10.06
CA LYS A 145 5.77 11.04 9.32
C LYS A 145 5.41 12.22 8.41
N ARG A 146 5.86 13.44 8.71
CA ARG A 146 5.63 14.62 7.85
C ARG A 146 6.30 14.47 6.49
N ILE A 147 7.42 13.77 6.40
CA ILE A 147 8.16 13.55 5.15
C ILE A 147 7.29 12.73 4.18
N ALA A 148 6.71 11.63 4.66
CA ALA A 148 5.78 10.82 3.87
C ALA A 148 4.50 11.59 3.49
N MET A 149 3.93 12.37 4.40
CA MET A 149 2.74 13.18 4.07
C MET A 149 3.03 14.18 2.95
N ILE A 150 4.16 14.88 3.00
CA ILE A 150 4.56 15.83 1.95
C ILE A 150 4.81 15.10 0.62
N GLY A 151 5.51 13.97 0.65
CA GLY A 151 5.77 13.17 -0.55
C GLY A 151 4.48 12.63 -1.20
N VAL A 152 3.57 12.08 -0.41
CA VAL A 152 2.27 11.59 -0.91
C VAL A 152 1.43 12.76 -1.45
N SER A 153 1.44 13.92 -0.78
CA SER A 153 0.73 15.11 -1.27
C SER A 153 1.27 15.57 -2.63
N LEU A 154 2.61 15.58 -2.78
CA LEU A 154 3.25 15.88 -4.06
C LEU A 154 2.83 14.89 -5.15
N ALA A 155 2.83 13.59 -4.84
CA ALA A 155 2.42 12.55 -5.78
C ALA A 155 0.94 12.71 -6.21
N ILE A 156 0.04 13.02 -5.26
CA ILE A 156 -1.38 13.28 -5.55
C ILE A 156 -1.53 14.48 -6.48
N VAL A 157 -0.81 15.58 -6.22
CA VAL A 157 -0.84 16.77 -7.08
C VAL A 157 -0.33 16.45 -8.48
N CYS A 158 0.79 15.73 -8.60
CA CYS A 158 1.37 15.39 -9.91
C CYS A 158 0.45 14.48 -10.73
N VAL A 159 -0.16 13.47 -10.11
CA VAL A 159 -1.14 12.60 -10.77
C VAL A 159 -2.42 13.38 -11.12
N GLY A 160 -2.88 14.27 -10.25
CA GLY A 160 -4.05 15.12 -10.51
C GLY A 160 -3.83 16.05 -11.70
N VAL A 161 -2.66 16.69 -11.78
CA VAL A 161 -2.27 17.51 -12.94
C VAL A 161 -2.17 16.65 -14.18
N LEU A 162 -1.49 15.51 -14.12
CA LEU A 162 -1.35 14.59 -15.26
C LEU A 162 -2.71 14.13 -15.78
N SER A 163 -3.66 13.81 -14.90
CA SER A 163 -5.03 13.45 -15.25
C SER A 163 -5.76 14.56 -16.00
N ALA A 164 -5.56 15.83 -15.62
CA ALA A 164 -6.19 16.97 -16.26
C ALA A 164 -5.61 17.27 -17.67
N ILE A 165 -4.31 17.05 -17.87
CA ILE A 165 -3.62 17.34 -19.14
C ILE A 165 -3.44 16.12 -20.04
N ALA A 166 -3.84 14.92 -19.58
CA ALA A 166 -3.58 13.63 -20.22
C ALA A 166 -3.94 13.57 -21.73
N GLY A 167 -4.98 14.29 -22.15
CA GLY A 167 -5.41 14.28 -23.56
C GLY A 167 -4.49 15.02 -24.54
N HIS A 168 -3.60 15.89 -24.06
CA HIS A 168 -2.75 16.75 -24.90
C HIS A 168 -1.36 17.00 -24.30
N ALA A 169 -0.98 16.23 -23.27
CA ALA A 169 0.32 16.35 -22.62
C ALA A 169 1.46 15.99 -23.56
N SER A 170 2.53 16.78 -23.53
CA SER A 170 3.79 16.43 -24.16
C SER A 170 4.49 15.30 -23.42
N LEU A 171 5.33 14.54 -24.12
CA LEU A 171 6.13 13.45 -23.52
C LEU A 171 6.96 13.95 -22.32
N LEU A 172 7.49 15.16 -22.40
CA LEU A 172 8.33 15.76 -21.36
C LEU A 172 7.52 16.03 -20.08
N GLU A 173 6.31 16.58 -20.20
CA GLU A 173 5.41 16.79 -19.08
C GLU A 173 5.05 15.46 -18.39
N VAL A 174 4.74 14.43 -19.17
CA VAL A 174 4.45 13.09 -18.65
C VAL A 174 5.66 12.54 -17.89
N LEU A 175 6.87 12.66 -18.44
CA LEU A 175 8.10 12.18 -17.79
C LEU A 175 8.40 12.93 -16.48
N ILE A 176 8.25 14.25 -16.46
CA ILE A 176 8.46 15.05 -15.24
C ILE A 176 7.43 14.69 -14.18
N LEU A 177 6.14 14.67 -14.53
CA LEU A 177 5.05 14.41 -13.58
C LEU A 177 5.12 12.98 -13.03
N THR A 178 5.45 12.00 -13.86
CA THR A 178 5.61 10.61 -13.40
C THR A 178 6.88 10.45 -12.55
N THR A 179 7.98 11.10 -12.89
CA THR A 179 9.20 11.09 -12.04
C THR A 179 8.96 11.74 -10.68
N LEU A 180 8.26 12.88 -10.63
CA LEU A 180 7.89 13.54 -9.38
C LEU A 180 6.88 12.71 -8.56
N THR A 181 5.95 12.03 -9.23
CA THR A 181 5.04 11.07 -8.59
C THR A 181 5.82 9.91 -7.96
N GLY A 182 6.82 9.38 -8.66
CA GLY A 182 7.76 8.39 -8.13
C GLY A 182 8.49 8.92 -6.92
N LEU A 183 9.07 10.12 -7.01
CA LEU A 183 9.77 10.76 -5.90
C LEU A 183 8.89 10.93 -4.66
N GLY A 184 7.65 11.38 -4.84
CA GLY A 184 6.69 11.51 -3.75
C GLY A 184 6.31 10.16 -3.12
N SER A 185 5.91 9.20 -3.94
CA SER A 185 5.50 7.85 -3.48
C SER A 185 6.66 7.07 -2.85
N GLY A 186 7.88 7.22 -3.35
CA GLY A 186 9.07 6.55 -2.82
C GLY A 186 9.40 6.94 -1.37
N THR A 187 8.99 8.13 -0.93
CA THR A 187 9.24 8.57 0.44
C THR A 187 8.56 7.70 1.51
N THR A 188 7.55 6.91 1.15
CA THR A 188 6.75 6.14 2.10
C THR A 188 7.36 4.80 2.48
N PHE A 189 8.16 4.17 1.62
CA PHE A 189 8.78 2.86 1.93
C PHE A 189 9.59 2.88 3.23
N PRO A 190 10.50 3.85 3.47
CA PRO A 190 11.28 3.88 4.70
C PRO A 190 10.45 4.29 5.92
N VAL A 191 9.38 5.07 5.73
CA VAL A 191 8.48 5.48 6.81
C VAL A 191 7.62 4.30 7.29
N ALA A 192 7.22 3.42 6.37
CA ALA A 192 6.48 2.19 6.68
C ALA A 192 7.32 1.22 7.53
N THR A 193 8.62 1.08 7.24
CA THR A 193 9.51 0.17 7.97
C THR A 193 9.82 0.63 9.40
N VAL A 194 9.74 1.94 9.67
CA VAL A 194 10.07 2.54 10.97
C VAL A 194 8.83 2.74 11.86
N SER A 195 7.62 2.60 11.30
CA SER A 195 6.34 2.72 12.02
C SER A 195 5.88 1.38 12.58
#